data_AF-A0A1I6HL55-F1
#
_entry.id   AF-A0A1I6HL55-F1
#
_cell.length_a   1.000
_cell.length_b   1.000
_cell.length_c   1.000
_cell.angle_alpha   90.00
_cell.angle_beta   90.00
_cell.angle_gamma   90.00
#
_symmetry.space_group_name_H-M   'P 1'
#
loop_
_entity.id
_entity.type
_entity.pdbx_description
1 polymer ?
#
loop_
_entity_poly.entity_id
_entity_poly.type
_entity_poly.pdbx_seq_one_letter_code
_entity_poly.pdbx_strand_id
1 'polypeptide(L)'
;MIKQQGVLGRVAGLLVTLILGLILLGLSGCDKPASGLADLSQPIQVSLVEHEEMGGHTIERHVAKSDAYLIERLQRDARLNTTSTFSNLAVAEASVNAVLNLQREQVARWWQGELARQAFFARVPTHGSYITRAQLEANPNAQPQWVPENAVVRVVLVRRGDDFFVLTAFPQPD
;
A
#
# COMPACT_ATOMS: atom_id res chain seq x y z
N MET A 1 -52.87 13.43 -69.43
CA MET A 1 -53.34 14.41 -68.43
C MET A 1 -53.98 13.67 -67.27
N ILE A 2 -53.40 13.83 -66.07
CA ILE A 2 -54.08 13.97 -64.75
C ILE A 2 -54.75 12.69 -64.16
N LYS A 3 -54.04 12.02 -63.23
CA LYS A 3 -54.30 11.87 -61.76
C LYS A 3 -55.34 10.78 -61.41
N GLN A 4 -55.36 10.08 -60.28
CA GLN A 4 -54.48 9.69 -59.15
C GLN A 4 -55.45 9.05 -58.12
N GLN A 5 -54.95 8.17 -57.23
CA GLN A 5 -55.58 7.58 -56.01
C GLN A 5 -56.69 6.52 -56.21
N GLY A 6 -56.75 5.38 -55.50
CA GLY A 6 -55.92 4.81 -54.43
C GLY A 6 -56.70 3.74 -53.64
N VAL A 7 -55.96 3.01 -52.80
CA VAL A 7 -56.37 2.41 -51.51
C VAL A 7 -56.62 0.88 -51.42
N LEU A 8 -55.88 0.30 -50.47
CA LEU A 8 -56.09 -0.91 -49.63
C LEU A 8 -55.81 -2.32 -50.18
N GLY A 9 -54.62 -2.83 -49.81
CA GLY A 9 -54.36 -4.26 -49.62
C GLY A 9 -53.52 -4.44 -48.35
N ARG A 10 -54.07 -5.20 -47.39
CA ARG A 10 -53.59 -5.30 -46.00
C ARG A 10 -52.62 -6.50 -45.83
N VAL A 11 -51.92 -6.45 -44.69
CA VAL A 11 -51.42 -7.53 -43.81
C VAL A 11 -50.20 -8.41 -44.18
N ALA A 12 -49.24 -8.34 -43.23
CA ALA A 12 -48.58 -9.44 -42.52
C ALA A 12 -47.39 -10.16 -43.16
N GLY A 13 -46.24 -10.08 -42.48
CA GLY A 13 -45.14 -11.04 -42.66
C GLY A 13 -43.74 -10.53 -42.27
N LEU A 14 -43.56 -9.91 -41.10
CA LEU A 14 -42.23 -9.65 -40.53
C LEU A 14 -41.89 -10.78 -39.54
N LEU A 15 -40.91 -11.62 -39.85
CA LEU A 15 -40.30 -12.55 -38.89
C LEU A 15 -38.82 -12.73 -39.25
N VAL A 16 -38.02 -11.73 -38.91
CA VAL A 16 -36.56 -11.80 -38.89
C VAL A 16 -36.17 -12.28 -37.50
N THR A 17 -35.77 -13.54 -37.39
CA THR A 17 -35.28 -14.16 -36.16
C THR A 17 -33.90 -13.60 -35.82
N LEU A 18 -33.87 -12.65 -34.89
CA LEU A 18 -32.65 -12.11 -34.30
C LEU A 18 -32.10 -13.14 -33.29
N ILE A 19 -31.15 -13.98 -33.71
CA ILE A 19 -30.41 -14.85 -32.79
C ILE A 19 -29.37 -13.98 -32.07
N LEU A 20 -29.73 -13.52 -30.87
CA LEU A 20 -28.83 -12.86 -29.94
C LEU A 20 -27.83 -13.90 -29.42
N GLY A 21 -26.69 -14.01 -30.10
CA GLY A 21 -25.53 -14.77 -29.62
C GLY A 21 -24.93 -14.08 -28.40
N LEU A 22 -25.31 -14.54 -27.22
CA LEU A 22 -24.72 -14.16 -25.94
C LEU A 22 -23.30 -14.75 -25.85
N ILE A 23 -22.32 -14.04 -26.39
CA ILE A 23 -20.90 -14.31 -26.13
C ILE A 23 -20.56 -13.65 -24.79
N LEU A 24 -20.71 -14.43 -23.72
CA LEU A 24 -19.90 -14.25 -22.51
C LEU A 24 -18.44 -14.50 -22.90
N LEU A 25 -17.58 -13.49 -22.74
CA LEU A 25 -16.20 -13.60 -22.25
C LEU A 25 -15.49 -12.24 -22.46
N GLY A 26 -15.66 -11.38 -21.48
CA GLY A 26 -14.76 -10.26 -21.25
C GLY A 26 -14.44 -10.25 -19.76
N LEU A 27 -13.44 -11.05 -19.37
CA LEU A 27 -12.74 -10.83 -18.11
C LEU A 27 -12.16 -9.42 -18.20
N SER A 28 -12.87 -8.42 -17.67
CA SER A 28 -12.24 -7.16 -17.29
C SER A 28 -11.41 -7.44 -16.05
N GLY A 29 -10.31 -8.18 -16.24
CA GLY A 29 -9.13 -7.98 -15.42
C GLY A 29 -8.77 -6.52 -15.59
N CYS A 30 -9.04 -5.73 -14.56
CA CYS A 30 -8.45 -4.40 -14.45
C CYS A 30 -6.98 -4.65 -14.13
N ASP A 31 -6.20 -5.08 -15.13
CA ASP A 31 -4.76 -5.11 -15.06
C ASP A 31 -4.32 -3.65 -15.11
N LYS A 32 -4.43 -2.97 -13.96
CA LYS A 32 -3.56 -1.84 -13.71
C LYS A 32 -2.20 -2.48 -13.48
N PRO A 33 -1.24 -2.40 -14.42
CA PRO A 33 0.14 -2.53 -13.98
C PRO A 33 0.34 -1.52 -12.85
N ALA A 34 1.19 -1.82 -11.87
CA ALA A 34 1.79 -0.81 -10.99
C ALA A 34 2.66 0.16 -11.83
N SER A 35 2.03 0.86 -12.77
CA SER A 35 2.63 1.74 -13.78
C SER A 35 3.40 2.88 -13.11
N GLY A 36 3.09 3.20 -11.85
CA GLY A 36 3.77 4.21 -11.06
C GLY A 36 5.13 3.80 -10.49
N LEU A 37 5.46 2.50 -10.40
CA LEU A 37 6.78 2.08 -9.90
C LEU A 37 7.87 2.07 -10.98
N ALA A 38 7.48 1.85 -12.24
CA ALA A 38 8.41 1.89 -13.38
C ALA A 38 8.58 3.31 -13.94
N ASP A 39 7.56 4.16 -13.80
CA ASP A 39 7.61 5.56 -14.20
C ASP A 39 8.21 6.43 -13.08
N LEU A 40 9.51 6.69 -13.18
CA LEU A 40 10.23 7.54 -12.22
C LEU A 40 9.73 9.00 -12.19
N SER A 41 8.94 9.46 -13.17
CA SER A 41 8.40 10.82 -13.21
C SER A 41 7.26 11.04 -12.22
N GLN A 42 6.54 9.98 -11.86
CA GLN A 42 5.40 10.07 -10.94
C GLN A 42 5.81 9.80 -9.50
N PRO A 43 5.23 10.52 -8.52
CA PRO A 43 5.41 10.19 -7.12
C PRO A 43 4.74 8.87 -6.78
N ILE A 44 5.42 8.07 -5.95
CA ILE A 44 4.83 6.90 -5.31
C ILE A 44 3.92 7.42 -4.19
N GLN A 45 2.65 7.05 -4.26
CA GLN A 45 1.65 7.33 -3.22
C GLN A 45 0.98 6.03 -2.83
N VAL A 46 0.92 5.76 -1.53
CA VAL A 46 0.32 4.53 -0.98
C VAL A 46 -0.78 4.84 0.01
N SER A 47 -1.74 3.91 0.12
CA SER A 47 -2.73 3.83 1.20
C SER A 47 -2.36 2.66 2.10
N LEU A 48 -2.06 2.93 3.38
CA LEU A 48 -1.71 1.85 4.30
C LEU A 48 -2.92 0.96 4.61
N VAL A 49 -4.13 1.50 4.54
CA VAL A 49 -5.38 0.73 4.75
C VAL A 49 -5.52 -0.34 3.68
N GLU A 50 -5.40 0.04 2.40
CA GLU A 50 -5.45 -0.89 1.27
C GLU A 50 -4.31 -1.92 1.36
N HIS A 51 -3.13 -1.49 1.81
CA HIS A 51 -1.99 -2.40 1.97
C HIS A 51 -2.18 -3.42 3.10
N GLU A 52 -2.93 -3.10 4.16
CA GLU A 52 -3.30 -4.08 5.19
C GLU A 52 -4.32 -5.10 4.70
N GLU A 53 -5.27 -4.69 3.86
CA GLU A 53 -6.16 -5.63 3.16
C GLU A 53 -5.36 -6.56 2.24
N MET A 54 -4.22 -6.09 1.73
CA MET A 54 -3.24 -6.90 1.02
C MET A 54 -2.29 -7.71 1.94
N GLY A 55 -2.50 -7.76 3.25
CA GLY A 55 -1.68 -8.55 4.19
C GLY A 55 -0.46 -7.82 4.74
N GLY A 56 -0.36 -6.51 4.52
CA GLY A 56 0.46 -5.62 5.33
C GLY A 56 -0.03 -5.54 6.77
N HIS A 57 0.80 -4.99 7.65
CA HIS A 57 0.52 -4.90 9.08
C HIS A 57 1.20 -3.68 9.73
N THR A 58 1.34 -2.60 8.97
CA THR A 58 1.94 -1.34 9.46
C THR A 58 1.02 -0.67 10.49
N ILE A 59 -0.27 -0.54 10.19
CA ILE A 59 -1.26 0.07 11.08
C ILE A 59 -1.47 -0.82 12.30
N GLU A 60 -1.66 -2.12 12.08
CA GLU A 60 -1.86 -3.12 13.12
C GLU A 60 -0.74 -3.10 14.17
N ARG A 61 0.51 -2.87 13.76
CA ARG A 61 1.66 -3.04 14.66
C ARG A 61 2.46 -1.79 14.99
N HIS A 62 2.33 -0.74 14.20
CA HIS A 62 3.24 0.41 14.24
C HIS A 62 2.54 1.77 14.09
N VAL A 63 1.21 1.86 14.18
CA VAL A 63 0.48 3.14 14.16
C VAL A 63 -0.31 3.36 15.44
N ALA A 64 -0.11 4.52 16.06
CA ALA A 64 -0.82 4.99 17.26
C ALA A 64 -0.86 3.94 18.39
N LYS A 65 0.23 3.21 18.61
CA LYS A 65 0.32 2.22 19.68
C LYS A 65 0.57 2.89 21.03
N SER A 66 0.00 2.30 22.07
CA SER A 66 0.23 2.73 23.45
C SER A 66 1.63 2.33 23.92
N ASP A 67 2.12 3.03 24.93
CA ASP A 67 3.40 2.72 25.55
C ASP A 67 3.43 1.30 26.13
N ALA A 68 2.33 0.90 26.78
CA ALA A 68 2.15 -0.46 27.29
C ALA A 68 2.27 -1.51 26.17
N TYR A 69 1.67 -1.27 25.00
CA TYR A 69 1.79 -2.19 23.86
C TYR A 69 3.24 -2.33 23.39
N LEU A 70 4.00 -1.22 23.31
CA LEU A 70 5.40 -1.25 22.91
C LEU A 70 6.24 -2.09 23.89
N ILE A 71 6.10 -1.83 25.20
CA ILE A 71 6.79 -2.56 26.27
C ILE A 71 6.42 -4.05 26.23
N GLU A 72 5.13 -4.38 26.20
CA GLU A 72 4.66 -5.77 26.18
C GLU A 72 5.16 -6.53 24.95
N ARG A 73 5.13 -5.90 23.77
CA ARG A 73 5.63 -6.51 22.54
C ARG A 73 7.12 -6.81 22.63
N LEU A 74 7.90 -5.88 23.19
CA LEU A 74 9.34 -6.02 23.36
C LEU A 74 9.71 -7.11 24.38
N GLN A 75 8.89 -7.29 25.43
CA GLN A 75 9.02 -8.35 26.42
C GLN A 75 8.60 -9.72 25.86
N ARG A 76 7.52 -9.77 25.06
CA ARG A 76 6.96 -11.01 24.52
C ARG A 76 7.81 -11.62 23.40
N ASP A 77 8.42 -10.80 22.55
CA ASP A 77 9.27 -11.28 21.45
C ASP A 77 10.75 -10.98 21.74
N ALA A 78 11.44 -11.99 22.27
CA ALA A 78 12.87 -11.94 22.59
C ALA A 78 13.77 -11.58 21.40
N ARG A 79 13.29 -11.69 20.15
CA ARG A 79 14.08 -11.35 18.95
C ARG A 79 14.08 -9.85 18.64
N LEU A 80 13.15 -9.08 19.20
CA LEU A 80 13.03 -7.64 18.94
C LEU A 80 13.96 -6.85 19.87
N ASN A 81 14.92 -6.09 19.36
CA ASN A 81 15.72 -5.20 20.20
C ASN A 81 15.07 -3.82 20.39
N THR A 82 14.12 -3.47 19.53
CA THR A 82 13.42 -2.18 19.52
C THR A 82 11.99 -2.38 19.09
N THR A 83 11.07 -1.65 19.72
CA THR A 83 9.69 -1.48 19.27
C THR A 83 9.40 -0.01 19.11
N SER A 84 8.65 0.34 18.07
CA SER A 84 8.33 1.73 17.76
C SER A 84 6.99 1.84 17.07
N THR A 85 6.42 3.05 17.12
CA THR A 85 5.15 3.40 16.49
C THR A 85 5.21 4.80 15.91
N PHE A 86 4.56 5.02 14.78
CA PHE A 86 4.16 6.35 14.33
C PHE A 86 3.08 6.91 15.27
N SER A 87 3.00 8.23 15.37
CA SER A 87 2.02 8.91 16.22
C SER A 87 0.58 8.75 15.72
N ASN A 88 0.38 8.69 14.40
CA ASN A 88 -0.91 8.45 13.76
C ASN A 88 -0.75 7.95 12.31
N LEU A 89 -1.87 7.60 11.68
CA LEU A 89 -1.91 7.05 10.32
C LEU A 89 -1.36 8.04 9.28
N ALA A 90 -1.74 9.31 9.36
CA ALA A 90 -1.28 10.33 8.42
C ALA A 90 0.25 10.50 8.45
N VAL A 91 0.85 10.47 9.65
CA VAL A 91 2.31 10.52 9.82
C VAL A 91 2.97 9.25 9.26
N ALA A 92 2.37 8.08 9.46
CA ALA A 92 2.88 6.83 8.91
C ALA A 92 2.88 6.85 7.37
N GLU A 93 1.75 7.23 6.76
CA GLU A 93 1.63 7.34 5.30
C GLU A 93 2.57 8.38 4.73
N ALA A 94 2.64 9.59 5.31
CA ALA A 94 3.57 10.62 4.88
C ALA A 94 5.03 10.14 4.95
N SER A 95 5.40 9.47 6.03
CA SER A 95 6.76 8.92 6.21
C SER A 95 7.07 7.83 5.17
N VAL A 96 6.13 6.90 4.94
CA VAL A 96 6.29 5.81 3.96
C VAL A 96 6.43 6.38 2.55
N ASN A 97 5.54 7.29 2.16
CA ASN A 97 5.61 7.95 0.85
C ASN A 97 6.92 8.71 0.68
N ALA A 98 7.39 9.44 1.69
CA ALA A 98 8.67 10.14 1.64
C ALA A 98 9.84 9.17 1.43
N VAL A 99 9.89 8.05 2.17
CA VAL A 99 10.94 7.02 1.99
C VAL A 99 10.92 6.45 0.57
N LEU A 100 9.75 6.04 0.09
CA LEU A 100 9.61 5.43 -1.23
C LEU A 100 9.99 6.41 -2.35
N ASN A 101 9.63 7.68 -2.21
CA ASN A 101 10.00 8.71 -3.17
C ASN A 101 11.49 9.09 -3.13
N LEU A 102 12.12 9.15 -1.95
CA LEU A 102 13.57 9.35 -1.82
C LEU A 102 14.38 8.14 -2.33
N GLN A 103 13.78 6.95 -2.36
CA GLN A 103 14.41 5.72 -2.81
C GLN A 103 13.86 5.24 -4.16
N ARG A 104 13.20 6.13 -4.92
CA ARG A 104 12.37 5.75 -6.10
C ARG A 104 13.12 4.90 -7.12
N GLU A 105 14.35 5.26 -7.46
CA GLU A 105 15.21 4.48 -8.37
C GLU A 105 15.46 3.06 -7.86
N GLN A 106 15.73 2.90 -6.56
CA GLN A 106 15.96 1.58 -5.98
C GLN A 106 14.67 0.76 -5.89
N VAL A 107 13.52 1.41 -5.66
CA VAL A 107 12.20 0.76 -5.68
C VAL A 107 11.88 0.28 -7.10
N ALA A 108 12.16 1.10 -8.13
CA ALA A 108 11.96 0.73 -9.53
C ALA A 108 12.85 -0.47 -9.94
N ARG A 109 14.12 -0.46 -9.54
CA ARG A 109 15.03 -1.60 -9.77
C ARG A 109 14.59 -2.86 -9.04
N TRP A 110 14.10 -2.74 -7.81
CA TRP A 110 13.48 -3.86 -7.10
C TRP A 110 12.25 -4.40 -7.83
N TRP A 111 11.38 -3.50 -8.31
CA TRP A 111 10.18 -3.85 -9.07
C TRP A 111 10.51 -4.62 -10.36
N GLN A 112 11.56 -4.21 -11.05
CA GLN A 112 12.09 -4.86 -12.26
C GLN A 112 12.84 -6.17 -11.98
N GLY A 113 13.05 -6.53 -10.71
CA GLY A 113 13.79 -7.74 -10.32
C GLY A 113 15.32 -7.59 -10.38
N GLU A 114 15.83 -6.38 -10.57
CA GLU A 114 17.28 -6.09 -10.59
C GLU A 114 17.88 -5.97 -9.19
N LEU A 115 17.04 -5.87 -8.16
CA LEU A 115 17.45 -5.71 -6.77
C LEU A 115 16.66 -6.69 -5.88
N ALA A 116 17.36 -7.58 -5.18
CA ALA A 116 16.74 -8.62 -4.35
C ALA A 116 16.19 -8.10 -3.01
N ARG A 117 16.67 -6.96 -2.51
CA ARG A 117 16.27 -6.44 -1.19
C ARG A 117 14.83 -5.92 -1.22
N GLN A 118 14.08 -6.15 -0.15
CA GLN A 118 12.70 -5.67 0.01
C GLN A 118 12.56 -4.49 0.97
N ALA A 119 13.63 -4.13 1.68
CA ALA A 119 13.63 -3.07 2.67
C ALA A 119 14.30 -1.80 2.14
N PHE A 120 13.62 -0.67 2.36
CA PHE A 120 14.05 0.68 1.98
C PHE A 120 14.11 1.55 3.23
N PHE A 121 15.09 2.45 3.24
CA PHE A 121 15.46 3.23 4.41
C PHE A 121 15.74 4.65 3.98
N ALA A 122 15.16 5.63 4.68
CA ALA A 122 15.54 7.02 4.53
C ALA A 122 15.31 7.78 5.83
N ARG A 123 16.08 8.85 6.05
CA ARG A 123 15.80 9.85 7.07
C ARG A 123 14.76 10.80 6.50
N VAL A 124 13.59 10.85 7.13
CA VAL A 124 12.45 11.67 6.74
C VAL A 124 11.82 12.28 7.98
N PRO A 125 11.20 13.46 7.90
CA PRO A 125 10.40 13.99 9.01
C PRO A 125 9.37 12.95 9.44
N THR A 126 9.41 12.56 10.71
CA THR A 126 8.51 11.57 11.27
C THR A 126 8.26 11.86 12.75
N HIS A 127 7.11 11.40 13.26
CA HIS A 127 6.74 11.55 14.66
C HIS A 127 6.22 10.22 15.20
N GLY A 128 6.56 9.93 16.45
CA GLY A 128 6.25 8.67 17.06
C GLY A 128 7.03 8.44 18.34
N SER A 129 6.91 7.24 18.89
CA SER A 129 7.68 6.82 20.05
C SER A 129 8.35 5.48 19.81
N TYR A 130 9.37 5.20 20.62
CA TYR A 130 10.07 3.93 20.60
C TYR A 130 10.56 3.56 22.00
N ILE A 131 10.84 2.28 22.19
CA ILE A 131 11.60 1.77 23.33
C ILE A 131 12.50 0.63 22.89
N THR A 132 13.67 0.52 23.49
CA THR A 132 14.66 -0.53 23.23
C THR A 132 14.77 -1.49 24.40
N ARG A 133 15.23 -2.70 24.12
CA ARG A 133 15.51 -3.71 25.15
C ARG A 133 16.53 -3.22 26.15
N ALA A 134 17.59 -2.56 25.67
CA ALA A 134 18.63 -1.99 26.52
C ALA A 134 18.07 -0.98 27.53
N GLN A 135 17.06 -0.18 27.14
CA GLN A 135 16.39 0.75 28.06
C GLN A 135 15.63 0.04 29.17
N LEU A 136 14.87 -1.02 28.83
CA LEU A 136 14.12 -1.83 29.81
C LEU A 136 15.05 -2.64 30.74
N GLU A 137 16.17 -3.14 30.21
CA GLU A 137 17.17 -3.87 30.99
C GLU A 137 17.91 -2.94 31.97
N ALA A 138 18.23 -1.72 31.54
CA ALA A 138 18.85 -0.72 32.41
C ALA A 138 17.89 -0.18 33.48
N ASN A 139 16.59 -0.08 33.16
CA ASN A 139 15.55 0.35 34.08
C ASN A 139 14.22 -0.35 33.75
N PRO A 140 13.74 -1.28 34.61
CA PRO A 140 12.47 -1.96 34.42
C PRO A 140 11.24 -1.04 34.31
N ASN A 141 11.35 0.21 34.79
CA ASN A 141 10.30 1.22 34.72
C ASN A 141 10.50 2.21 33.55
N ALA A 142 11.44 1.95 32.64
CA ALA A 142 11.67 2.79 31.47
C ALA A 142 10.39 2.93 30.64
N GLN A 143 10.16 4.14 30.13
CA GLN A 143 9.03 4.47 29.28
C GLN A 143 9.52 4.73 27.84
N PRO A 144 8.66 4.54 26.83
CA PRO A 144 8.98 4.93 25.47
C PRO A 144 9.35 6.40 25.36
N GLN A 145 10.30 6.68 24.47
CA GLN A 145 10.81 8.00 24.18
C GLN A 145 10.35 8.46 22.81
N TRP A 146 10.33 9.77 22.57
CA TRP A 146 10.08 10.31 21.25
C TRP A 146 11.14 9.85 20.25
N VAL A 147 10.71 9.47 19.05
CA VAL A 147 11.59 9.18 17.92
C VAL A 147 12.42 10.44 17.63
N PRO A 148 13.77 10.36 17.59
CA PRO A 148 14.61 11.53 17.35
C PRO A 148 14.48 11.99 15.89
N GLU A 149 14.75 13.28 15.62
CA GLU A 149 14.61 13.87 14.28
C GLU A 149 15.49 13.20 13.22
N ASN A 150 16.62 12.63 13.64
CA ASN A 150 17.50 11.92 12.74
C ASN A 150 17.08 10.46 12.50
N ALA A 151 16.02 9.93 13.13
CA ALA A 151 15.63 8.54 12.97
C ALA A 151 15.40 8.13 11.49
N VAL A 152 15.70 6.87 11.20
CA VAL A 152 15.49 6.28 9.89
C VAL A 152 14.12 5.62 9.86
N VAL A 153 13.31 5.86 8.84
CA VAL A 153 12.09 5.08 8.62
C VAL A 153 12.43 3.90 7.72
N ARG A 154 12.10 2.69 8.19
CA ARG A 154 12.22 1.46 7.42
C ARG A 154 10.87 1.14 6.78
N VAL A 155 10.86 0.84 5.49
CA VAL A 155 9.69 0.38 4.73
C VAL A 155 10.04 -0.95 4.07
N VAL A 156 9.19 -1.96 4.24
CA VAL A 156 9.36 -3.27 3.60
C VAL A 156 8.25 -3.49 2.60
N LEU A 157 8.62 -3.81 1.35
CA LEU A 157 7.68 -4.05 0.25
C LEU A 157 7.61 -5.53 -0.11
N VAL A 158 6.43 -5.98 -0.53
CA VAL A 158 6.21 -7.30 -1.10
C VAL A 158 5.46 -7.16 -2.42
N ARG A 159 5.90 -7.91 -3.44
CA ARG A 159 5.21 -7.99 -4.73
C ARG A 159 4.03 -8.96 -4.64
N ARG A 160 2.92 -8.60 -5.28
CA ARG A 160 1.72 -9.42 -5.43
C ARG A 160 1.22 -9.33 -6.86
N GLY A 161 1.56 -10.33 -7.67
CA GLY A 161 1.26 -10.30 -9.10
C GLY A 161 1.91 -9.07 -9.77
N ASP A 162 1.08 -8.24 -10.37
CA ASP A 162 1.47 -6.99 -11.02
C ASP A 162 1.30 -5.74 -10.15
N ASP A 163 1.08 -5.95 -8.84
CA ASP A 163 1.03 -4.92 -7.82
C ASP A 163 2.04 -5.17 -6.69
N PHE A 164 2.10 -4.26 -5.72
CA PHE A 164 2.88 -4.39 -4.50
C PHE A 164 2.09 -3.89 -3.29
N PHE A 165 2.56 -4.24 -2.10
CA PHE A 165 2.06 -3.63 -0.87
C PHE A 165 3.19 -3.41 0.11
N VAL A 166 2.95 -2.48 1.04
CA VAL A 166 3.83 -2.25 2.19
C VAL A 166 3.51 -3.33 3.22
N LEU A 167 4.40 -4.30 3.35
CA LEU A 167 4.27 -5.37 4.34
C LEU A 167 4.31 -4.79 5.76
N THR A 168 5.30 -3.95 6.03
CA THR A 168 5.43 -3.25 7.32
C THR A 168 6.30 -2.01 7.13
N ALA A 169 6.03 -0.98 7.92
CA ALA A 169 6.91 0.17 8.08
C ALA A 169 6.96 0.63 9.54
N PHE A 170 8.08 1.20 9.96
CA PHE A 170 8.24 1.76 11.31
C PHE A 170 9.43 2.73 11.40
N PRO A 171 9.37 3.72 12.30
CA PRO A 171 10.53 4.54 12.62
C PRO A 171 11.55 3.74 13.43
N GLN A 172 12.83 3.86 13.10
CA GLN A 172 13.92 3.17 13.77
C GLN A 172 14.91 4.22 14.31
N PRO A 173 15.12 4.29 15.64
CA PRO A 173 16.23 5.04 16.21
C PRO A 173 17.54 4.36 15.81
N ASP A 174 18.57 5.17 15.55
CA ASP A 174 19.92 4.68 15.23
C ASP A 174 20.50 3.76 16.34
#